data_AF-A0A820V9Y0-F1
#
_entry.id   AF-A0A820V9Y0-F1
#
_cell.length_a   1.000
_cell.length_b   1.000
_cell.length_c   1.000
_cell.angle_alpha   90.00
_cell.angle_beta   90.00
_cell.angle_gamma   90.00
#
_symmetry.space_group_name_H-M   'P 1'
#
loop_
_entity.id
_entity.type
_entity.pdbx_description
1 polymer ?
#
loop_
_entity_poly.entity_id
_entity_poly.type
_entity_poly.pdbx_seq_one_letter_code
_entity_poly.pdbx_strand_id
1 'polypeptide(L)'
;KRNVSRFCVNVEGSYKELSQYSSQDWKYKFYIIFDDEEGQDADDILNEWYLIISNSILDPNHGLFMKTAGDHITYMPNPLSYYNKNYLEYFKFIGHFIGKVIFDKKYMNCYFTHIFYKYIIDKPIDFTDMKLIDLEFYKKLVRLLENDIQQLGLNLTFSLDVNEFGVNKTIELIENENITGSIKQQINSFLEGFYEIIPKYLISIFNEQELQLLISDLPHVDVEDLKPNN
;
A
#
# COMPACT_ATOMS: atom_id res chain seq x y z
N LYS A 1 14.15 22.14 -14.90
CA LYS A 1 14.50 22.37 -13.48
C LYS A 1 13.26 22.97 -12.82
N ARG A 2 12.66 22.33 -11.81
CA ARG A 2 11.74 23.01 -10.90
C ARG A 2 12.39 22.99 -9.53
N ASN A 3 12.48 24.16 -8.92
CA ASN A 3 12.83 24.30 -7.51
C ASN A 3 11.61 23.82 -6.72
N VAL A 4 11.72 22.71 -5.99
CA VAL A 4 10.77 22.44 -4.92
C VAL A 4 11.29 23.29 -3.76
N SER A 5 10.82 24.53 -3.71
CA SER A 5 11.25 25.49 -2.70
C SER A 5 10.37 25.39 -1.46
N ARG A 6 11.07 25.13 -0.34
CA ARG A 6 10.70 25.34 1.06
C ARG A 6 9.50 24.54 1.58
N PHE A 7 9.84 23.63 2.50
CA PHE A 7 8.98 22.90 3.44
C PHE A 7 8.14 21.75 2.91
N CYS A 8 8.73 20.56 2.93
CA CYS A 8 7.95 19.32 2.95
C CYS A 8 8.60 18.30 3.90
N VAL A 9 8.44 18.50 5.22
CA VAL A 9 8.97 17.59 6.27
C VAL A 9 8.05 16.40 6.55
N ASN A 10 6.90 16.32 5.89
CA ASN A 10 5.94 15.23 6.02
C ASN A 10 5.06 15.12 4.78
N VAL A 11 4.21 14.10 4.74
CA VAL A 11 3.29 13.81 3.63
C VAL A 11 2.32 14.96 3.37
N GLU A 12 1.85 15.65 4.41
CA GLU A 12 0.89 16.75 4.28
C GLU A 12 1.50 17.99 3.62
N GLY A 13 2.72 18.35 4.01
CA GLY A 13 3.49 19.43 3.40
C GLY A 13 3.81 19.12 1.94
N SER A 14 4.31 17.91 1.66
CA SER A 14 4.56 17.45 0.29
C SER A 14 3.31 17.48 -0.57
N TYR A 15 2.19 17.01 -0.03
CA TYR A 15 0.91 17.03 -0.72
C TYR A 15 0.49 18.45 -1.09
N LYS A 16 0.55 19.41 -0.15
CA LYS A 16 0.17 20.81 -0.41
C LYS A 16 1.00 21.43 -1.54
N GLU A 17 2.30 21.19 -1.56
CA GLU A 17 3.20 21.78 -2.56
C GLU A 17 3.13 21.07 -3.91
N LEU A 18 3.00 19.74 -3.93
CA LEU A 18 3.13 18.95 -5.17
C LEU A 18 1.78 18.65 -5.83
N SER A 19 0.66 18.72 -5.12
CA SER A 19 -0.68 18.43 -5.66
C SER A 19 -1.11 19.39 -6.78
N GLN A 20 -0.53 20.59 -6.83
CA GLN A 20 -0.78 21.56 -7.90
C GLN A 20 -0.11 21.19 -9.24
N TYR A 21 0.84 20.26 -9.23
CA TYR A 21 1.61 19.90 -10.42
C TYR A 21 0.95 18.77 -11.21
N SER A 22 1.03 18.86 -12.54
CA SER A 22 0.53 17.81 -13.43
C SER A 22 1.41 16.57 -13.38
N SER A 23 0.88 15.39 -13.69
CA SER A 23 1.67 14.14 -13.71
C SER A 23 2.84 14.16 -14.72
N GLN A 24 2.81 15.05 -15.72
CA GLN A 24 3.92 15.27 -16.63
C GLN A 24 5.06 16.07 -15.96
N ASP A 25 4.73 16.96 -15.03
CA ASP A 25 5.70 17.70 -14.23
C ASP A 25 6.44 16.81 -13.23
N TRP A 26 5.76 15.79 -12.71
CA TRP A 26 6.35 14.80 -11.80
C TRP A 26 7.48 13.98 -12.45
N LYS A 27 7.56 13.95 -13.78
CA LYS A 27 8.64 13.25 -14.52
C LYS A 27 9.95 14.04 -14.54
N TYR A 28 9.96 15.30 -14.11
CA TYR A 28 11.20 16.07 -13.98
C TYR A 28 11.96 15.68 -12.70
N LYS A 29 13.28 15.91 -12.69
CA LYS A 29 14.09 15.78 -11.48
C LYS A 29 13.66 16.84 -10.46
N PHE A 30 13.32 16.38 -9.25
CA PHE A 30 13.01 17.26 -8.13
C PHE A 30 14.30 17.80 -7.51
N TYR A 31 14.21 19.03 -6.99
CA TYR A 31 15.27 19.68 -6.24
C TYR A 31 14.65 20.17 -4.93
N ILE A 32 14.95 19.48 -3.84
CA ILE A 32 14.40 19.74 -2.51
C ILE A 32 15.31 20.71 -1.76
N ILE A 33 14.72 21.63 -0.99
CA ILE A 33 15.44 22.60 -0.15
C ILE A 33 14.84 22.55 1.26
N PHE A 34 15.65 22.11 2.23
CA PHE A 34 15.34 22.22 3.66
C PHE A 34 15.84 23.57 4.21
N ASP A 35 15.18 24.08 5.24
CA ASP A 35 15.35 25.47 5.69
C ASP A 35 16.69 25.74 6.40
N ASP A 36 17.30 24.73 7.03
CA ASP A 36 18.51 24.85 7.85
C ASP A 36 19.75 24.15 7.23
N GLU A 37 19.67 23.69 5.98
CA GLU A 37 20.72 22.89 5.34
C GLU A 37 21.33 23.61 4.12
N GLU A 38 22.20 24.58 4.38
CA GLU A 38 23.02 25.18 3.34
C GLU A 38 24.26 24.31 3.03
N GLY A 39 24.43 23.91 1.76
CA GLY A 39 25.66 23.31 1.26
C GLY A 39 25.75 21.79 1.25
N GLN A 40 24.64 21.07 1.50
CA GLN A 40 24.58 19.62 1.33
C GLN A 40 24.42 19.20 -0.15
N ASP A 41 24.77 17.95 -0.46
CA ASP A 41 24.58 17.37 -1.79
C ASP A 41 23.07 17.26 -2.10
N ALA A 42 22.66 17.79 -3.25
CA ALA A 42 21.27 17.80 -3.68
C ALA A 42 20.69 16.39 -3.87
N ASP A 43 21.52 15.39 -4.21
CA ASP A 43 21.06 14.01 -4.33
C ASP A 43 20.85 13.37 -2.96
N ASP A 44 21.62 13.73 -1.94
CA ASP A 44 21.45 13.26 -0.56
C ASP A 44 20.17 13.85 0.06
N ILE A 45 19.95 15.15 -0.09
CA ILE A 45 18.72 15.83 0.34
C ILE A 45 17.48 15.19 -0.33
N LEU A 46 17.57 14.85 -1.62
CA LEU A 46 16.48 14.17 -2.32
C LEU A 46 16.22 12.76 -1.77
N ASN A 47 17.27 12.00 -1.45
CA ASN A 47 17.14 10.68 -0.83
C ASN A 47 16.48 10.77 0.55
N GLU A 48 16.92 11.74 1.36
CA GLU A 48 16.34 12.00 2.68
C GLU A 48 14.87 12.37 2.57
N TRP A 49 14.49 13.23 1.62
CA TRP A 49 13.10 13.55 1.38
C TRP A 49 12.26 12.30 1.05
N TYR A 50 12.73 11.44 0.14
CA TYR A 50 12.04 10.18 -0.14
C TYR A 50 11.85 9.31 1.11
N LEU A 51 12.85 9.23 1.98
CA LEU A 51 12.78 8.48 3.23
C LEU A 51 11.76 9.08 4.20
N ILE A 52 11.78 10.40 4.41
CA ILE A 52 10.86 11.12 5.29
C ILE A 52 9.41 10.91 4.84
N ILE A 53 9.13 11.07 3.56
CA ILE A 53 7.77 10.91 3.03
C ILE A 53 7.32 9.45 3.09
N SER A 54 8.20 8.50 2.79
CA SER A 54 7.90 7.07 2.93
C SER A 54 7.48 6.71 4.36
N ASN A 55 8.20 7.22 5.37
CA ASN A 55 7.86 7.00 6.77
C ASN A 55 6.56 7.71 7.17
N SER A 56 6.38 8.96 6.71
CA SER A 56 5.18 9.75 7.01
C SER A 56 3.92 9.11 6.41
N ILE A 57 3.97 8.51 5.22
CA ILE A 57 2.82 7.80 4.62
C ILE A 57 2.31 6.66 5.53
N LEU A 58 3.20 6.05 6.28
CA LEU A 58 2.94 4.87 7.12
C LEU A 58 2.69 5.23 8.59
N ASP A 59 2.74 6.52 8.94
CA ASP A 59 2.43 6.97 10.29
C ASP A 59 0.94 6.71 10.58
N PRO A 60 0.62 5.91 11.63
CA PRO A 60 -0.76 5.61 12.01
C PRO A 60 -1.62 6.84 12.28
N ASN A 61 -1.02 7.98 12.65
CA ASN A 61 -1.73 9.23 12.93
C ASN A 61 -2.43 9.81 11.70
N HIS A 62 -1.96 9.52 10.48
CA HIS A 62 -2.65 9.96 9.26
C HIS A 62 -3.83 9.05 8.89
N GLY A 63 -3.91 7.84 9.46
CA GLY A 63 -5.00 6.90 9.23
C GLY A 63 -5.10 6.35 7.80
N LEU A 64 -4.02 6.47 6.99
CA LEU A 64 -4.01 6.07 5.58
C LEU A 64 -3.70 4.59 5.42
N PHE A 65 -2.60 4.12 6.01
CA PHE A 65 -2.22 2.71 6.00
C PHE A 65 -2.27 2.13 7.41
N MET A 66 -2.46 0.81 7.48
CA MET A 66 -2.40 0.05 8.73
C MET A 66 -1.53 -1.19 8.53
N LYS A 67 -0.91 -1.65 9.63
CA LYS A 67 -0.21 -2.93 9.66
C LYS A 67 -1.22 -4.07 9.65
N THR A 68 -0.91 -5.13 8.91
CA THR A 68 -1.66 -6.39 8.96
C THR A 68 -1.49 -7.09 10.30
N ALA A 69 -2.59 -7.67 10.80
CA ALA A 69 -2.60 -8.37 12.07
C ALA A 69 -1.79 -9.69 12.05
N GLY A 70 -1.60 -10.30 10.88
CA GLY A 70 -0.93 -11.60 10.75
C GLY A 70 0.59 -11.54 10.90
N ASP A 71 1.25 -10.57 10.28
CA ASP A 71 2.71 -10.50 10.21
C ASP A 71 3.32 -9.25 10.89
N HIS A 72 2.51 -8.22 11.17
CA HIS A 72 2.91 -6.94 11.77
C HIS A 72 4.03 -6.17 11.03
N ILE A 73 4.40 -6.61 9.83
CA ILE A 73 5.48 -6.04 9.02
C ILE A 73 4.98 -5.46 7.70
N THR A 74 3.88 -5.98 7.15
CA THR A 74 3.31 -5.45 5.92
C THR A 74 2.20 -4.45 6.18
N TYR A 75 2.00 -3.55 5.21
CA TYR A 75 1.01 -2.48 5.23
C TYR A 75 -0.09 -2.70 4.20
N MET A 76 -1.31 -2.31 4.56
CA MET A 76 -2.46 -2.24 3.66
C MET A 76 -3.22 -0.92 3.86
N PRO A 77 -3.98 -0.45 2.86
CA PRO A 77 -4.89 0.67 3.04
C PRO A 77 -5.80 0.43 4.25
N ASN A 78 -5.95 1.44 5.09
CA ASN A 78 -6.83 1.36 6.24
C ASN A 78 -8.29 1.47 5.77
N PRO A 79 -9.16 0.49 6.05
CA PRO A 79 -10.60 0.61 5.77
C PRO A 79 -11.24 1.85 6.40
N LEU A 80 -10.64 2.34 7.50
CA LEU A 80 -11.10 3.50 8.26
C LEU A 80 -10.47 4.83 7.80
N SER A 81 -9.79 4.87 6.65
CA SER A 81 -9.19 6.11 6.15
C SER A 81 -10.20 7.25 5.93
N TYR A 82 -11.48 6.94 5.78
CA TYR A 82 -12.55 7.93 5.61
C TYR A 82 -12.68 8.94 6.78
N TYR A 83 -12.06 8.67 7.95
CA TYR A 83 -11.97 9.67 9.03
C TYR A 83 -11.12 10.88 8.63
N ASN A 84 -10.15 10.71 7.73
CA ASN A 84 -9.46 11.80 7.08
C ASN A 84 -10.29 12.29 5.89
N LYS A 85 -10.74 13.54 5.90
CA LYS A 85 -11.67 14.08 4.89
C LYS A 85 -11.12 14.04 3.46
N ASN A 86 -9.79 14.10 3.29
CA ASN A 86 -9.13 14.15 1.99
C ASN A 86 -8.38 12.84 1.67
N TYR A 87 -8.79 11.73 2.28
CA TYR A 87 -8.06 10.46 2.18
C TYR A 87 -7.88 9.98 0.74
N LEU A 88 -8.87 10.17 -0.13
CA LEU A 88 -8.78 9.77 -1.54
C LEU A 88 -7.71 10.57 -2.29
N GLU A 89 -7.66 11.88 -2.05
CA GLU A 89 -6.63 12.75 -2.61
C GLU A 89 -5.24 12.37 -2.10
N TYR A 90 -5.11 12.03 -0.82
CA TYR A 90 -3.88 11.48 -0.26
C TYR A 90 -3.49 10.16 -0.93
N PHE A 91 -4.42 9.22 -1.12
CA PHE A 91 -4.12 7.97 -1.83
C PHE A 91 -3.65 8.21 -3.26
N LYS A 92 -4.30 9.13 -3.99
CA LYS A 92 -3.86 9.53 -5.34
C LYS A 92 -2.44 10.11 -5.32
N PHE A 93 -2.16 11.02 -4.41
CA PHE A 93 -0.82 11.58 -4.21
C PHE A 93 0.22 10.50 -3.87
N ILE A 94 -0.12 9.55 -3.02
CA ILE A 94 0.76 8.42 -2.66
C ILE A 94 1.01 7.54 -3.89
N GLY A 95 0.01 7.34 -4.74
CA GLY A 95 0.16 6.72 -6.05
C GLY A 95 1.22 7.44 -6.90
N HIS A 96 1.13 8.77 -7.05
CA HIS A 96 2.15 9.56 -7.74
C HIS A 96 3.52 9.41 -7.10
N PHE A 97 3.60 9.49 -5.77
CA PHE A 97 4.84 9.39 -5.01
C PHE A 97 5.53 8.04 -5.23
N ILE A 98 4.84 6.91 -5.07
CA ILE A 98 5.43 5.58 -5.28
C ILE A 98 5.81 5.38 -6.75
N GLY A 99 4.97 5.83 -7.69
CA GLY A 99 5.31 5.83 -9.12
C GLY A 99 6.57 6.65 -9.41
N LYS A 100 6.75 7.78 -8.71
CA LYS A 100 7.90 8.65 -8.81
C LYS A 100 9.17 8.03 -8.20
N VAL A 101 9.06 7.36 -7.05
CA VAL A 101 10.17 6.58 -6.44
C VAL A 101 10.73 5.58 -7.45
N ILE A 102 9.85 4.77 -8.08
CA ILE A 102 10.27 3.79 -9.09
C ILE A 102 10.86 4.49 -10.32
N PHE A 103 10.22 5.56 -10.81
CA PHE A 103 10.69 6.32 -11.98
C PHE A 103 12.10 6.89 -11.79
N ASP A 104 12.40 7.39 -10.58
CA ASP A 104 13.70 7.94 -10.21
C ASP A 104 14.72 6.86 -9.78
N LYS A 105 14.34 5.58 -9.84
CA LYS A 105 15.16 4.43 -9.41
C LYS A 105 15.60 4.54 -7.95
N LYS A 106 14.67 4.96 -7.10
CA LYS A 106 14.79 5.00 -5.65
C LYS A 106 13.96 3.86 -5.04
N TYR A 107 14.07 3.69 -3.73
CA TYR A 107 13.36 2.66 -2.97
C TYR A 107 12.74 3.25 -1.71
N MET A 108 11.72 2.57 -1.18
CA MET A 108 11.08 2.87 0.09
C MET A 108 11.45 1.80 1.12
N ASN A 109 11.69 2.17 2.37
CA ASN A 109 11.90 1.18 3.43
C ASN A 109 10.57 0.68 4.02
N CYS A 110 9.72 0.08 3.18
CA CYS A 110 8.44 -0.46 3.61
C CYS A 110 7.95 -1.59 2.72
N TYR A 111 7.08 -2.44 3.27
CA TYR A 111 6.52 -3.58 2.56
C TYR A 111 5.00 -3.50 2.58
N PHE A 112 4.35 -3.59 1.42
CA PHE A 112 2.90 -3.70 1.34
C PHE A 112 2.48 -5.17 1.30
N THR A 113 1.20 -5.43 1.55
CA THR A 113 0.67 -6.79 1.42
C THR A 113 0.76 -7.30 -0.01
N HIS A 114 0.88 -8.62 -0.15
CA HIS A 114 0.86 -9.30 -1.45
C HIS A 114 -0.33 -8.87 -2.33
N ILE A 115 -1.52 -8.74 -1.73
CA ILE A 115 -2.74 -8.33 -2.42
C ILE A 115 -2.66 -6.89 -2.93
N PHE A 116 -2.01 -6.00 -2.17
CA PHE A 116 -1.78 -4.63 -2.63
C PHE A 116 -0.93 -4.61 -3.91
N TYR A 117 0.13 -5.44 -3.98
CA TYR A 117 0.91 -5.57 -5.20
C TYR A 117 0.10 -6.16 -6.36
N LYS A 118 -0.78 -7.16 -6.12
CA LYS A 118 -1.70 -7.68 -7.15
C LYS A 118 -2.57 -6.58 -7.78
N TYR A 119 -3.05 -5.64 -6.96
CA TYR A 119 -3.81 -4.49 -7.47
C TYR A 119 -3.01 -3.61 -8.43
N ILE A 120 -1.74 -3.35 -8.11
CA ILE A 120 -0.87 -2.49 -8.91
C ILE A 120 -0.53 -3.11 -10.27
N ILE A 121 -0.41 -4.44 -10.34
CA ILE A 121 -0.13 -5.14 -11.59
C ILE A 121 -1.39 -5.64 -12.31
N ASP A 122 -2.58 -5.32 -11.78
CA ASP A 122 -3.89 -5.70 -12.33
C ASP A 122 -4.12 -7.22 -12.41
N LYS A 123 -3.61 -7.96 -11.43
CA LYS A 123 -3.89 -9.39 -11.32
C LYS A 123 -5.18 -9.63 -10.51
N PRO A 124 -5.98 -10.64 -10.90
CA PRO A 124 -7.15 -11.02 -10.14
C PRO A 124 -6.74 -11.52 -8.75
N ILE A 125 -7.56 -11.21 -7.76
CA ILE A 125 -7.44 -11.75 -6.41
C ILE A 125 -8.30 -13.01 -6.36
N ASP A 126 -7.72 -14.07 -5.81
CA ASP A 126 -8.37 -15.35 -5.68
C ASP A 126 -8.35 -15.84 -4.22
N PHE A 127 -9.06 -16.93 -3.96
CA PHE A 127 -9.22 -17.46 -2.60
C PHE A 127 -7.89 -17.92 -1.99
N THR A 128 -6.85 -18.20 -2.76
CA THR A 128 -5.54 -18.60 -2.23
C THR A 128 -4.80 -17.44 -1.59
N ASP A 129 -5.10 -16.20 -2.00
CA ASP A 129 -4.56 -15.00 -1.36
C ASP A 129 -5.01 -14.87 0.10
N MET A 130 -6.16 -15.46 0.47
CA MET A 130 -6.61 -15.52 1.88
C MET A 130 -5.63 -16.24 2.77
N LYS A 131 -4.85 -17.20 2.25
CA LYS A 131 -3.83 -17.90 3.02
C LYS A 131 -2.80 -16.93 3.61
N LEU A 132 -2.51 -15.83 2.91
CA LEU A 132 -1.55 -14.81 3.32
C LEU A 132 -2.18 -13.78 4.27
N ILE A 133 -3.50 -13.60 4.25
CA ILE A 133 -4.21 -12.69 5.16
C ILE A 133 -4.54 -13.38 6.48
N ASP A 134 -5.23 -14.52 6.39
CA ASP A 134 -5.73 -15.30 7.52
C ASP A 134 -5.70 -16.79 7.16
N LEU A 135 -4.62 -17.45 7.58
CA LEU A 135 -4.39 -18.87 7.35
C LEU A 135 -5.49 -19.75 7.99
N GLU A 136 -6.02 -19.36 9.15
CA GLU A 136 -7.03 -20.14 9.86
C GLU A 136 -8.40 -20.01 9.18
N PHE A 137 -8.76 -18.81 8.72
CA PHE A 137 -9.95 -18.59 7.90
C PHE A 137 -9.84 -19.32 6.56
N TYR A 138 -8.68 -19.24 5.89
CA TYR A 138 -8.41 -20.00 4.67
C TYR A 138 -8.62 -21.51 4.87
N LYS A 139 -8.07 -22.10 5.95
CA LYS A 139 -8.27 -23.53 6.27
C LYS A 139 -9.74 -23.87 6.48
N LYS A 140 -10.52 -22.99 7.12
CA LYS A 140 -11.97 -23.17 7.30
C LYS A 140 -12.70 -23.16 5.96
N LEU A 141 -12.35 -22.23 5.06
CA LEU A 141 -12.91 -22.17 3.70
C LEU A 141 -12.57 -23.43 2.89
N VAL A 142 -11.32 -23.90 2.94
CA VAL A 142 -10.92 -25.14 2.28
C VAL A 142 -11.73 -26.33 2.82
N ARG A 143 -11.90 -26.43 4.14
CA ARG A 143 -12.77 -27.47 4.73
C ARG A 143 -14.22 -27.35 4.26
N LEU A 144 -14.75 -26.15 4.07
CA LEU A 144 -16.10 -25.96 3.52
C LEU A 144 -16.19 -26.41 2.05
N LEU A 145 -15.12 -26.23 1.26
CA LEU A 145 -15.07 -26.65 -0.14
C LEU A 145 -14.90 -28.17 -0.31
N GLU A 146 -14.20 -28.82 0.62
CA GLU A 146 -13.86 -30.25 0.53
C GLU A 146 -14.92 -31.18 1.16
N ASN A 147 -15.85 -30.66 1.96
CA ASN A 147 -16.85 -31.44 2.68
C ASN A 147 -18.27 -31.09 2.25
N ASP A 148 -19.19 -32.05 2.37
CA ASP A 148 -20.62 -31.79 2.19
C ASP A 148 -21.12 -30.87 3.32
N ILE A 149 -21.67 -29.71 2.94
CA ILE A 149 -22.16 -28.68 3.87
C ILE A 149 -23.21 -29.26 4.82
N GLN A 150 -24.03 -30.23 4.37
CA GLN A 150 -25.04 -30.87 5.20
C GLN A 150 -24.44 -31.68 6.35
N GLN A 151 -23.21 -32.19 6.18
CA GLN A 151 -22.53 -33.01 7.20
C GLN A 151 -21.86 -32.15 8.28
N LEU A 152 -21.64 -30.86 8.01
CA LEU A 152 -20.98 -29.95 8.95
C LEU A 152 -21.94 -29.36 9.99
N GLY A 153 -23.25 -29.52 9.81
CA GLY A 153 -24.26 -28.96 10.73
C GLY A 153 -24.23 -27.44 10.82
N LEU A 154 -23.71 -26.77 9.79
CA LEU A 154 -23.55 -25.32 9.73
C LEU A 154 -24.78 -24.68 9.07
N ASN A 155 -25.32 -23.64 9.70
CA ASN A 155 -26.32 -22.78 9.08
C ASN A 155 -25.63 -21.54 8.51
N LEU A 156 -25.10 -21.68 7.29
CA LEU A 156 -24.39 -20.60 6.60
C LEU A 156 -25.39 -19.69 5.90
N THR A 157 -25.28 -18.40 6.15
CA THR A 157 -25.96 -17.34 5.40
C THR A 157 -24.92 -16.61 4.55
N PHE A 158 -25.36 -15.98 3.46
CA PHE A 158 -24.47 -15.19 2.60
C PHE A 158 -24.28 -13.79 3.19
N SER A 159 -23.73 -13.74 4.41
CA SER A 159 -23.55 -12.52 5.19
C SER A 159 -22.30 -12.62 6.07
N LEU A 160 -21.71 -11.48 6.41
CA LEU A 160 -20.57 -11.34 7.29
C LEU A 160 -20.95 -10.51 8.52
N ASP A 161 -20.68 -11.02 9.71
CA ASP A 161 -20.78 -10.24 10.94
C ASP A 161 -19.47 -9.47 11.17
N VAL A 162 -19.57 -8.15 11.23
CA VAL A 162 -18.44 -7.23 11.40
C VAL A 162 -18.62 -6.46 12.69
N ASN A 163 -17.58 -6.40 13.51
CA ASN A 163 -17.54 -5.53 14.69
C ASN A 163 -16.78 -4.24 14.35
N GLU A 164 -17.51 -3.15 14.21
CA GLU A 164 -16.92 -1.83 14.00
C GLU A 164 -17.08 -1.01 15.29
N PHE A 165 -15.96 -0.79 16.00
CA PHE A 165 -15.92 -0.01 17.23
C PHE A 165 -16.90 -0.47 18.33
N GLY A 166 -17.05 -1.78 18.50
CA GLY A 166 -17.95 -2.36 19.49
C GLY A 166 -19.40 -2.47 19.01
N VAL A 167 -19.71 -1.99 17.80
CA VAL A 167 -21.02 -2.16 17.17
C VAL A 167 -20.96 -3.35 16.21
N ASN A 168 -21.72 -4.40 16.51
CA ASN A 168 -21.89 -5.54 15.61
C ASN A 168 -22.85 -5.15 14.48
N LYS A 169 -22.45 -5.41 13.23
CA LYS A 169 -23.26 -5.24 12.03
C LYS A 169 -23.20 -6.52 11.22
N THR A 170 -24.34 -6.96 10.70
CA THR A 170 -24.39 -8.04 9.70
C THR A 170 -24.47 -7.39 8.33
N ILE A 171 -23.50 -7.68 7.47
CA ILE A 171 -23.44 -7.20 6.09
C ILE A 171 -23.80 -8.36 5.18
N GLU A 172 -24.85 -8.22 4.37
CA GLU A 172 -25.11 -9.21 3.32
C GLU A 172 -23.98 -9.17 2.30
N LEU A 173 -23.39 -10.33 2.04
CA LEU A 173 -22.41 -10.47 0.99
C LEU A 173 -23.17 -10.48 -0.33
N ILE A 174 -22.77 -9.63 -1.28
CA ILE A 174 -23.31 -9.64 -2.64
C ILE A 174 -22.26 -10.35 -3.50
N GLU A 175 -22.68 -11.16 -4.47
CA GLU A 175 -21.73 -11.78 -5.42
C GLU A 175 -20.79 -10.73 -6.01
N ASN A 176 -19.48 -10.94 -5.84
CA ASN A 176 -18.36 -10.09 -6.30
C ASN A 176 -18.02 -8.83 -5.47
N GLU A 177 -18.60 -8.63 -4.29
CA GLU A 177 -17.97 -7.74 -3.30
C GLU A 177 -16.77 -8.48 -2.69
N ASN A 178 -15.63 -8.34 -3.36
CA ASN A 178 -14.34 -8.89 -2.97
C ASN A 178 -14.01 -8.57 -1.51
N ILE A 179 -13.09 -9.36 -0.97
CA ILE A 179 -12.35 -9.28 0.31
C ILE A 179 -11.93 -7.85 0.72
N THR A 180 -11.91 -6.94 -0.25
CA THR A 180 -11.35 -5.59 -0.22
C THR A 180 -12.39 -4.51 -0.54
N GLY A 181 -13.68 -4.84 -0.53
CA GLY A 181 -14.76 -3.88 -0.79
C GLY A 181 -14.63 -2.59 0.04
N SER A 182 -14.22 -2.73 1.30
CA SER A 182 -13.99 -1.62 2.24
C SER A 182 -12.80 -0.71 1.92
N ILE A 183 -11.88 -1.14 1.05
CA ILE A 183 -10.71 -0.37 0.62
C ILE A 183 -10.71 -0.04 -0.88
N LYS A 184 -11.78 -0.39 -1.60
CA LYS A 184 -11.84 -0.27 -3.07
C LYS A 184 -11.64 1.15 -3.56
N GLN A 185 -12.21 2.15 -2.87
CA GLN A 185 -12.06 3.55 -3.26
C GLN A 185 -10.61 4.03 -3.08
N GLN A 186 -9.98 3.67 -1.96
CA GLN A 186 -8.58 3.94 -1.65
C GLN A 186 -7.66 3.34 -2.71
N ILE A 187 -7.87 2.07 -3.08
CA ILE A 187 -7.12 1.39 -4.13
C ILE A 187 -7.27 2.11 -5.46
N ASN A 188 -8.50 2.44 -5.87
CA ASN A 188 -8.75 3.10 -7.15
C ASN A 188 -8.06 4.48 -7.23
N SER A 189 -8.17 5.30 -6.18
CA SER A 189 -7.48 6.59 -6.11
C SER A 189 -5.97 6.43 -6.17
N PHE A 190 -5.40 5.46 -5.45
CA PHE A 190 -3.98 5.15 -5.52
C PHE A 190 -3.54 4.75 -6.93
N LEU A 191 -4.26 3.82 -7.56
CA LEU A 191 -3.93 3.32 -8.89
C LEU A 191 -4.03 4.42 -9.96
N GLU A 192 -5.00 5.34 -9.83
CA GLU A 192 -5.12 6.50 -10.71
C GLU A 192 -3.83 7.34 -10.68
N GLY A 193 -3.35 7.73 -9.49
CA GLY A 193 -2.11 8.50 -9.36
C GLY A 193 -0.86 7.72 -9.78
N PHE A 194 -0.80 6.43 -9.45
CA PHE A 194 0.32 5.57 -9.81
C PHE A 194 0.45 5.42 -11.35
N TYR A 195 -0.65 5.13 -12.03
CA TYR A 195 -0.65 4.92 -13.48
C TYR A 195 -0.43 6.18 -14.31
N GLU A 196 -0.68 7.36 -13.74
CA GLU A 196 -0.33 8.63 -14.36
C GLU A 196 1.20 8.82 -14.48
N ILE A 197 1.99 8.23 -13.57
CA ILE A 197 3.46 8.25 -13.63
C ILE A 197 3.99 7.06 -14.42
N ILE A 198 3.56 5.85 -14.05
CA ILE A 198 4.02 4.59 -14.64
C ILE A 198 2.87 3.92 -15.39
N PRO A 199 2.91 3.87 -16.73
CA PRO A 199 1.88 3.19 -17.50
C PRO A 199 1.63 1.74 -17.04
N LYS A 200 0.35 1.38 -16.90
CA LYS A 200 -0.10 0.05 -16.47
C LYS A 200 0.59 -1.10 -17.21
N TYR A 201 0.71 -1.01 -18.53
CA TYR A 201 1.33 -2.07 -19.34
C TYR A 201 2.83 -2.29 -19.03
N LEU A 202 3.53 -1.29 -18.49
CA LEU A 202 4.93 -1.43 -18.09
C LEU A 202 5.06 -2.09 -16.73
N ILE A 203 4.17 -1.78 -15.78
CA ILE A 203 4.26 -2.38 -14.44
C ILE A 203 3.71 -3.81 -14.41
N SER A 204 2.74 -4.14 -15.27
CA SER A 204 2.15 -5.48 -15.36
C SER A 204 3.09 -6.57 -15.91
N ILE A 205 4.32 -6.23 -16.33
CA ILE A 205 5.34 -7.24 -16.70
C ILE A 205 5.90 -7.98 -15.47
N PHE A 206 5.82 -7.34 -14.30
CA PHE A 206 6.33 -7.88 -13.05
C PHE A 206 5.29 -8.76 -12.37
N ASN A 207 5.76 -9.75 -11.61
CA ASN A 207 4.96 -10.38 -10.57
C ASN A 207 5.01 -9.58 -9.24
N GLU A 208 4.25 -10.04 -8.27
CA GLU A 208 4.04 -9.43 -6.96
C GLU A 208 5.36 -9.30 -6.17
N GLN A 209 6.21 -10.33 -6.22
CA GLN A 209 7.50 -10.37 -5.54
C GLN A 209 8.51 -9.44 -6.23
N GLU A 210 8.52 -9.44 -7.57
CA GLU A 210 9.39 -8.54 -8.35
C GLU A 210 9.00 -7.08 -8.15
N LEU A 211 7.70 -6.77 -8.10
CA LEU A 211 7.21 -5.42 -7.80
C LEU A 211 7.55 -5.00 -6.38
N GLN A 212 7.44 -5.91 -5.41
CA GLN A 212 7.88 -5.65 -4.04
C GLN A 212 9.37 -5.29 -4.01
N LEU A 213 10.23 -6.06 -4.67
CA LEU A 213 11.66 -5.77 -4.75
C LEU A 213 11.96 -4.45 -5.45
N LEU A 214 11.19 -4.12 -6.51
CA LEU A 214 11.33 -2.86 -7.23
C LEU A 214 11.01 -1.64 -6.36
N ILE A 215 10.06 -1.77 -5.43
CA ILE A 215 9.64 -0.68 -4.52
C ILE A 215 10.51 -0.64 -3.26
N SER A 216 10.85 -1.79 -2.69
CA SER A 216 11.35 -1.91 -1.32
C SER A 216 12.85 -2.21 -1.21
N ASP A 217 13.53 -2.37 -2.35
CA ASP A 217 14.90 -2.87 -2.46
C ASP A 217 15.08 -4.32 -1.94
N LEU A 218 16.23 -4.92 -2.25
CA LEU A 218 16.59 -6.26 -1.80
C LEU A 218 16.98 -6.24 -0.31
N PRO A 219 16.36 -7.07 0.54
CA PRO A 219 16.85 -7.22 1.90
C PRO A 219 18.26 -7.81 1.89
N HIS A 220 19.17 -7.22 2.66
CA HIS A 220 20.48 -7.81 2.90
C HIS A 220 20.30 -8.99 3.87
N VAL A 221 20.27 -10.21 3.34
CA VAL A 221 20.14 -11.43 4.14
C VAL A 221 21.53 -11.93 4.52
N ASP A 222 21.87 -11.86 5.81
CA ASP A 222 23.03 -12.58 6.33
C ASP A 222 22.67 -14.06 6.49
N VAL A 223 23.41 -14.93 5.80
CA VAL A 223 23.20 -16.39 5.83
C VAL A 223 23.57 -16.97 7.20
N GLU A 224 24.46 -16.31 7.94
CA GLU A 224 24.85 -16.74 9.28
C GLU A 224 23.72 -16.52 10.30
N ASP A 225 22.93 -15.46 10.15
CA ASP A 225 21.75 -15.18 10.99
C ASP A 225 20.58 -16.15 10.72
N LEU A 226 20.60 -16.85 9.59
CA LEU A 226 19.61 -17.88 9.25
C LEU A 226 19.93 -19.25 9.87
N LYS A 227 21.12 -19.41 10.46
CA LYS A 227 21.42 -20.65 11.20
C LYS A 227 20.58 -20.65 12.47
N PRO A 228 19.87 -21.74 12.78
CA PRO A 228 19.15 -21.84 14.04
C PRO A 228 20.16 -21.67 15.18
N ASN A 229 19.91 -20.72 16.08
CA ASN A 229 20.67 -20.60 17.32
C ASN A 229 20.47 -21.90 18.12
N ASN A 230 21.51 -22.75 18.12
CA ASN A 230 21.58 -23.99 18.90
C ASN A 230 21.56 -23.70 20.40
#